data_AF-A0A962V6M2-F1
#
_entry.id   AF-A0A962V6M2-F1
#
_cell.length_a   1.000
_cell.length_b   1.000
_cell.length_c   1.000
_cell.angle_alpha   90.00
_cell.angle_beta   90.00
_cell.angle_gamma   90.00
#
_symmetry.space_group_name_H-M   'P 1'
#
loop_
_entity.id
_entity.type
_entity.pdbx_description
1 polymer ?
#
loop_
_entity_poly.entity_id
_entity_poly.type
_entity_poly.pdbx_seq_one_letter_code
_entity_poly.pdbx_strand_id
1 'polypeptide(L)'
;ATTVGVLVAPSQQSLLPVLRTEASRLGLTLADLSANDESTALRLLRTRIDRFDALLLLPETQVVNDWSLKPILLMSARHRVPVFGGLSLSYVKAGVTAAVLPDMPALQQQIKQAADAIAVGHPSSPSYPKRTQVVVNTRMVRSLALHPEDFTLRPDHE
;
A
#
# COMPACT_ATOMS: atom_id res chain seq x y z
N ALA A 1 -10.51 -10.13 -16.51
CA ALA A 1 -9.94 -8.83 -16.12
C ALA A 1 -9.35 -8.99 -14.73
N THR A 2 -8.15 -8.50 -14.48
CA THR A 2 -7.50 -8.61 -13.16
C THR A 2 -8.18 -7.66 -12.18
N THR A 3 -8.72 -8.19 -11.09
CA THR A 3 -9.49 -7.46 -10.08
C THR A 3 -8.64 -7.21 -8.84
N VAL A 4 -8.43 -5.93 -8.52
CA VAL A 4 -7.70 -5.48 -7.34
C VAL A 4 -8.70 -5.00 -6.29
N GLY A 5 -8.79 -5.74 -5.18
CA GLY A 5 -9.53 -5.27 -4.00
C GLY A 5 -8.77 -4.13 -3.32
N VAL A 6 -9.45 -3.08 -2.90
CA VAL A 6 -8.83 -1.98 -2.14
C VAL A 6 -9.61 -1.72 -0.86
N LEU A 7 -8.92 -1.77 0.29
CA LEU A 7 -9.48 -1.35 1.57
C LEU A 7 -9.40 0.18 1.68
N VAL A 8 -10.54 0.82 1.93
CA VAL A 8 -10.65 2.29 1.89
C VAL A 8 -11.25 2.79 3.20
N ALA A 9 -10.46 3.58 3.93
CA ALA A 9 -10.94 4.33 5.08
C ALA A 9 -11.75 5.57 4.65
N PRO A 10 -12.61 6.14 5.52
CA PRO A 10 -13.40 7.33 5.19
C PRO A 10 -12.54 8.52 4.74
N SER A 11 -11.36 8.70 5.34
CA SER A 11 -10.39 9.75 4.99
C SER A 11 -9.79 9.60 3.58
N GLN A 12 -9.92 8.43 2.97
CA GLN A 12 -9.30 8.08 1.69
C GLN A 12 -10.29 8.02 0.52
N GLN A 13 -11.58 8.28 0.76
CA GLN A 13 -12.60 8.22 -0.30
C GLN A 13 -12.28 9.13 -1.49
N SER A 14 -11.63 10.28 -1.25
CA SER A 14 -11.21 11.21 -2.29
C SER A 14 -10.14 10.65 -3.23
N LEU A 15 -9.42 9.58 -2.85
CA LEU A 15 -8.41 8.93 -3.69
C LEU A 15 -9.02 7.96 -4.71
N LEU A 16 -10.25 7.47 -4.47
CA LEU A 16 -10.87 6.45 -5.33
C LEU A 16 -11.01 6.85 -6.81
N PRO A 17 -11.39 8.09 -7.17
CA PRO A 17 -11.47 8.49 -8.58
C PRO A 17 -10.12 8.38 -9.30
N VAL A 18 -9.04 8.81 -8.63
CA VAL A 18 -7.67 8.76 -9.17
C VAL A 18 -7.23 7.30 -9.32
N LEU A 19 -7.44 6.48 -8.29
CA LEU A 19 -7.10 5.05 -8.31
C LEU A 19 -7.87 4.28 -9.40
N ARG A 20 -9.16 4.58 -9.60
CA ARG A 20 -9.97 3.96 -10.66
C ARG A 20 -9.49 4.36 -12.06
N THR A 21 -9.06 5.60 -12.23
CA THR A 21 -8.51 6.11 -13.50
C THR A 21 -7.23 5.36 -13.85
N GLU A 22 -6.29 5.26 -12.90
CA GLU A 22 -5.04 4.52 -13.11
C GLU A 22 -5.26 3.02 -13.28
N ALA A 23 -6.16 2.41 -12.52
CA ALA A 23 -6.51 1.00 -12.70
C ALA A 23 -7.04 0.74 -14.11
N SER A 24 -7.95 1.59 -14.61
CA SER A 24 -8.49 1.48 -15.97
C SER A 24 -7.41 1.63 -17.04
N ARG A 25 -6.47 2.57 -16.86
CA ARG A 25 -5.31 2.77 -17.75
C ARG A 25 -4.42 1.52 -17.84
N LEU A 26 -4.32 0.77 -16.75
CA LEU A 26 -3.56 -0.48 -16.65
C LEU A 26 -4.37 -1.73 -17.03
N GLY A 27 -5.64 -1.59 -17.44
CA GLY A 27 -6.53 -2.73 -17.74
C GLY A 27 -6.98 -3.52 -16.50
N LEU A 28 -6.87 -2.92 -15.32
CA LEU A 28 -7.26 -3.48 -14.03
C LEU A 28 -8.67 -3.01 -13.64
N THR A 29 -9.38 -3.84 -12.87
CA THR A 29 -10.65 -3.46 -12.23
C THR A 29 -10.42 -3.22 -10.75
N LEU A 30 -10.77 -2.03 -10.25
CA LEU A 30 -10.69 -1.71 -8.83
C LEU A 30 -12.01 -2.05 -8.12
N ALA A 31 -11.96 -2.92 -7.12
CA ALA A 31 -13.09 -3.28 -6.28
C ALA A 31 -12.95 -2.66 -4.89
N ASP A 32 -13.78 -1.66 -4.57
CA ASP A 32 -13.70 -0.95 -3.30
C ASP A 32 -14.35 -1.70 -2.13
N LEU A 33 -13.62 -1.72 -1.03
CA LEU A 33 -14.02 -2.21 0.29
C LEU A 33 -14.03 -1.02 1.26
N SER A 34 -15.02 -0.14 1.09
CA SER A 34 -15.21 1.02 1.96
C SER A 34 -15.62 0.57 3.36
N ALA A 35 -14.78 0.84 4.35
CA ALA A 35 -14.99 0.46 5.74
C ALA A 35 -14.76 1.67 6.66
N ASN A 36 -15.55 1.78 7.72
CA ASN A 36 -15.41 2.86 8.70
C ASN A 36 -14.49 2.48 9.87
N ASP A 37 -14.25 1.18 10.05
CA ASP A 37 -13.48 0.57 11.12
C ASP A 37 -12.87 -0.77 10.67
N GLU A 38 -11.96 -1.28 11.49
CA GLU A 38 -11.24 -2.53 11.25
C GLU A 38 -12.17 -3.77 11.16
N SER A 39 -13.16 -3.87 12.04
CA SER A 39 -14.14 -4.97 12.07
C SER A 39 -14.96 -5.05 10.77
N THR A 40 -15.37 -3.90 10.26
CA THR A 40 -16.08 -3.77 8.99
C THR A 40 -15.16 -4.14 7.82
N ALA A 41 -13.91 -3.68 7.83
CA ALA A 41 -12.92 -4.08 6.83
C ALA A 41 -12.75 -5.60 6.79
N LEU A 42 -12.58 -6.26 7.94
CA LEU A 42 -12.44 -7.72 8.02
C LEU A 42 -13.68 -8.45 7.52
N ARG A 43 -14.88 -7.98 7.89
CA ARG A 43 -16.13 -8.58 7.43
C ARG A 43 -16.31 -8.46 5.92
N LEU A 44 -16.03 -7.28 5.35
CA LEU A 44 -16.15 -7.05 3.91
C LEU A 44 -15.10 -7.85 3.11
N LEU A 45 -13.88 -7.95 3.63
CA LEU A 45 -12.82 -8.74 3.02
C LEU A 45 -13.18 -10.23 3.05
N ARG A 46 -13.69 -10.73 4.17
CA ARG A 46 -14.04 -12.15 4.34
C ARG A 46 -15.06 -12.66 3.31
N THR A 47 -15.97 -11.79 2.85
CA THR A 47 -17.01 -12.17 1.88
C THR A 47 -16.59 -12.00 0.41
N ARG A 48 -15.43 -11.40 0.14
CA ARG A 48 -15.02 -11.00 -1.21
C ARG A 48 -13.59 -11.37 -1.59
N ILE A 49 -12.75 -11.80 -0.65
CA ILE A 49 -11.33 -12.09 -0.88
C ILE A 49 -11.09 -13.09 -2.01
N ASP A 50 -12.00 -14.05 -2.20
CA ASP A 50 -11.96 -15.06 -3.25
C ASP A 50 -12.19 -14.51 -4.67
N ARG A 51 -12.58 -13.24 -4.79
CA ARG A 51 -12.84 -12.56 -6.06
C ARG A 51 -11.69 -11.64 -6.48
N PHE A 52 -10.64 -11.53 -5.68
CA PHE A 52 -9.53 -10.62 -5.93
C PHE A 52 -8.31 -11.37 -6.40
N ASP A 53 -7.68 -10.85 -7.45
CA ASP A 53 -6.37 -11.31 -7.92
C ASP A 53 -5.24 -10.67 -7.10
N ALA A 54 -5.50 -9.50 -6.49
CA ALA A 54 -4.60 -8.82 -5.58
C ALA A 54 -5.38 -7.94 -4.59
N LEU A 55 -4.77 -7.66 -3.43
CA LEU A 55 -5.30 -6.73 -2.44
C LEU A 55 -4.37 -5.53 -2.29
N LEU A 56 -4.91 -4.32 -2.34
CA LEU A 56 -4.21 -3.07 -2.10
C LEU A 56 -4.59 -2.50 -0.73
N LEU A 57 -3.59 -2.31 0.13
CA LEU A 57 -3.71 -1.61 1.39
C LEU A 57 -3.23 -0.17 1.19
N LEU A 58 -4.12 0.80 1.39
CA LEU A 58 -3.72 2.19 1.36
C LEU A 58 -3.00 2.56 2.68
N PRO A 59 -2.04 3.51 2.67
CA PRO A 59 -1.28 3.87 3.87
C PRO A 59 -2.15 4.65 4.85
N GLU A 60 -2.79 3.95 5.78
CA GLU A 60 -3.59 4.48 6.89
C GLU A 60 -3.65 3.49 8.07
N THR A 61 -4.25 3.89 9.19
CA THR A 61 -4.32 3.10 10.43
C THR A 61 -5.73 2.96 11.03
N GLN A 62 -6.74 3.58 10.44
CA GLN A 62 -8.13 3.48 10.89
C GLN A 62 -8.74 2.11 10.57
N VAL A 63 -8.51 1.55 9.38
CA VAL A 63 -9.08 0.25 8.97
C VAL A 63 -8.03 -0.87 8.89
N VAL A 64 -6.79 -0.53 8.51
CA VAL A 64 -5.63 -1.44 8.53
C VAL A 64 -4.68 -1.04 9.65
N ASN A 65 -4.69 -1.78 10.76
CA ASN A 65 -3.81 -1.53 11.90
C ASN A 65 -3.25 -2.84 12.46
N ASP A 66 -2.48 -2.78 13.55
CA ASP A 66 -1.84 -3.96 14.13
C ASP A 66 -2.84 -5.06 14.53
N TRP A 67 -4.09 -4.70 14.83
CA TRP A 67 -5.15 -5.65 15.14
C TRP A 67 -5.74 -6.31 13.89
N SER A 68 -6.03 -5.53 12.83
CA SER A 68 -6.65 -6.05 11.60
C SER A 68 -5.66 -6.61 10.58
N LEU A 69 -4.39 -6.19 10.61
CA LEU A 69 -3.38 -6.59 9.63
C LEU A 69 -3.15 -8.10 9.61
N LYS A 70 -2.94 -8.71 10.79
CA LYS A 70 -2.70 -10.16 10.88
C LYS A 70 -3.86 -10.99 10.29
N PRO A 71 -5.14 -10.77 10.68
CA PRO A 71 -6.25 -11.51 10.08
C PRO A 71 -6.42 -11.22 8.58
N ILE A 72 -6.18 -9.98 8.10
CA ILE A 72 -6.15 -9.68 6.65
C ILE A 72 -5.11 -10.55 5.95
N LEU A 73 -3.86 -10.55 6.43
CA LEU A 73 -2.77 -11.30 5.81
C LEU A 73 -3.01 -12.82 5.83
N LEU A 74 -3.57 -13.36 6.92
CA LEU A 74 -3.93 -14.78 7.00
C LEU A 74 -5.01 -15.17 5.98
N MET A 75 -6.04 -14.32 5.83
CA MET A 75 -7.08 -14.52 4.82
C MET A 75 -6.50 -14.44 3.40
N SER A 76 -5.72 -13.40 3.10
CA SER A 76 -5.07 -13.24 1.80
C SER A 76 -4.17 -14.43 1.46
N ALA A 77 -3.33 -14.89 2.40
CA ALA A 77 -2.47 -16.04 2.21
C ALA A 77 -3.27 -17.33 1.95
N ARG A 78 -4.36 -17.56 2.70
CA ARG A 78 -5.24 -18.73 2.49
C ARG A 78 -5.85 -18.77 1.09
N HIS A 79 -6.20 -17.61 0.57
CA HIS A 79 -6.76 -17.47 -0.78
C HIS A 79 -5.69 -17.26 -1.88
N ARG A 80 -4.39 -17.30 -1.52
CA ARG A 80 -3.27 -17.00 -2.41
C ARG A 80 -3.37 -15.64 -3.11
N VAL A 81 -3.95 -14.65 -2.42
CA VAL A 81 -4.07 -13.28 -2.89
C VAL A 81 -2.85 -12.48 -2.43
N PRO A 82 -1.96 -12.01 -3.33
CA PRO A 82 -0.88 -11.11 -2.98
C PRO A 82 -1.43 -9.79 -2.40
N VAL A 83 -0.71 -9.23 -1.43
CA VAL A 83 -1.09 -8.00 -0.75
C VAL A 83 -0.04 -6.94 -1.01
N PHE A 84 -0.46 -5.77 -1.48
CA PHE A 84 0.42 -4.66 -1.84
C PHE A 84 0.14 -3.41 -0.99
N GLY A 85 1.16 -2.58 -0.82
CA GLY A 85 1.05 -1.28 -0.14
C GLY A 85 1.21 -1.37 1.38
N GLY A 86 0.36 -0.66 2.11
CA GLY A 86 0.48 -0.51 3.56
C GLY A 86 1.42 0.62 3.97
N LEU A 87 1.53 0.82 5.29
CA LEU A 87 2.10 2.03 5.86
C LEU A 87 3.62 2.00 6.05
N SER A 88 4.20 0.82 6.25
CA SER A 88 5.55 0.74 6.80
C SER A 88 6.30 -0.55 6.42
N LEU A 89 7.61 -0.55 6.71
CA LEU A 89 8.46 -1.72 6.57
C LEU A 89 8.01 -2.89 7.46
N SER A 90 7.39 -2.63 8.62
CA SER A 90 6.90 -3.70 9.49
C SER A 90 5.75 -4.47 8.85
N TYR A 91 4.94 -3.82 8.00
CA TYR A 91 3.83 -4.48 7.29
C TYR A 91 4.37 -5.45 6.24
N VAL A 92 5.39 -5.03 5.47
CA VAL A 92 6.10 -5.91 4.54
C VAL A 92 6.71 -7.10 5.28
N LYS A 93 7.38 -6.86 6.42
CA LYS A 93 7.92 -7.93 7.27
C LYS A 93 6.85 -8.88 7.82
N ALA A 94 5.64 -8.38 8.08
CA ALA A 94 4.51 -9.15 8.61
C ALA A 94 3.85 -10.06 7.57
N GLY A 95 3.99 -9.77 6.27
CA GLY A 95 3.42 -10.61 5.21
C GLY A 95 2.80 -9.84 4.04
N VAL A 96 2.86 -8.51 4.02
CA VAL A 96 2.58 -7.77 2.77
C VAL A 96 3.62 -8.18 1.73
N THR A 97 3.16 -8.46 0.50
CA THR A 97 3.99 -8.97 -0.60
C THR A 97 5.00 -7.94 -1.06
N ALA A 98 4.56 -6.71 -1.33
CA ALA A 98 5.45 -5.60 -1.63
C ALA A 98 4.81 -4.24 -1.30
N ALA A 99 5.62 -3.22 -1.03
CA ALA A 99 5.16 -1.86 -0.77
C ALA A 99 6.15 -0.84 -1.34
N VAL A 100 5.63 0.31 -1.78
CA VAL A 100 6.45 1.50 -2.07
C VAL A 100 6.62 2.27 -0.77
N LEU A 101 7.86 2.37 -0.29
CA LEU A 101 8.19 3.05 0.96
C LEU A 101 9.21 4.16 0.68
N PRO A 102 9.23 5.23 1.50
CA PRO A 102 10.29 6.22 1.38
C PRO A 102 11.66 5.60 1.68
N ASP A 103 12.70 6.12 1.05
CA ASP A 103 14.09 5.85 1.42
C ASP A 103 14.39 6.60 2.74
N MET A 104 14.47 5.87 3.86
CA MET A 104 14.50 6.47 5.21
C MET A 104 15.68 7.45 5.41
N PRO A 105 16.93 7.12 5.05
CA PRO A 105 18.03 8.10 5.06
C PRO A 105 17.74 9.38 4.27
N ALA A 106 17.22 9.26 3.04
CA ALA A 106 16.91 10.41 2.20
C ALA A 106 15.75 11.25 2.77
N LEU A 107 14.72 10.57 3.31
CA LEU A 107 13.58 11.23 3.95
C LEU A 107 14.01 12.01 5.20
N GLN A 108 14.89 11.43 6.04
CA GLN A 108 15.42 12.11 7.22
C GLN A 108 16.19 13.38 6.85
N GLN A 109 17.01 13.30 5.79
CA GLN A 109 17.71 14.47 5.27
C GLN A 109 16.73 15.54 4.75
N GLN A 110 15.68 15.14 4.03
CA GLN A 110 14.64 16.05 3.53
C GLN A 110 13.88 16.72 4.68
N ILE A 111 13.54 15.98 5.75
CA ILE A 111 12.90 16.53 6.96
C ILE A 111 13.82 17.54 7.64
N LYS A 112 15.11 17.21 7.79
CA LYS A 112 16.10 18.14 8.37
C LYS A 112 16.18 19.44 7.57
N GLN A 113 16.29 19.35 6.25
CA GLN A 113 16.31 20.53 5.37
C GLN A 113 15.06 21.38 5.52
N ALA A 114 13.88 20.76 5.61
CA ALA A 114 12.63 21.48 5.83
C ALA A 114 12.60 22.18 7.21
N ALA A 115 13.09 21.51 8.26
CA ALA A 115 13.18 22.09 9.60
C ALA A 115 14.17 23.26 9.67
N ASP A 116 15.35 23.13 9.06
CA ASP A 116 16.35 24.18 8.95
C ASP A 116 15.77 25.40 8.21
N ALA A 117 15.02 25.18 7.13
CA ALA A 117 14.37 26.23 6.36
C ALA A 117 13.30 26.98 7.18
N ILE A 118 12.51 26.27 8.00
CA ILE A 118 11.56 26.87 8.95
C ILE A 118 12.29 27.73 9.98
N ALA A 119 13.41 27.23 10.54
CA ALA A 119 14.17 27.94 11.57
C ALA A 119 14.72 29.29 11.08
N VAL A 120 15.01 29.42 9.78
CA VAL A 120 15.46 30.67 9.16
C VAL A 120 14.33 31.49 8.51
N GLY A 121 13.07 31.17 8.80
CA GLY A 121 11.90 31.93 8.34
C GLY A 121 11.48 31.67 6.88
N HIS A 122 11.95 30.57 6.28
CA HIS A 122 11.68 30.20 4.89
C HIS A 122 11.01 28.81 4.81
N PRO A 123 9.78 28.63 5.31
CA PRO A 123 9.13 27.32 5.31
C PRO A 123 8.98 26.78 3.88
N SER A 124 9.38 25.53 3.68
CA SER A 124 9.14 24.82 2.42
C SER A 124 7.68 24.37 2.31
N SER A 125 7.10 24.38 1.11
CA SER A 125 5.78 23.79 0.87
C SER A 125 5.79 22.28 1.15
N PRO A 126 4.65 21.69 1.57
CA PRO A 126 4.51 20.25 1.70
C PRO A 126 4.94 19.53 0.41
N SER A 127 5.77 18.51 0.55
CA SER A 127 6.31 17.74 -0.57
C SER A 127 6.32 16.24 -0.23
N TYR A 128 6.14 15.41 -1.25
CA TYR A 128 6.32 13.98 -1.13
C TYR A 128 7.80 13.64 -0.90
N PRO A 129 8.10 12.44 -0.37
CA PRO A 129 9.46 11.95 -0.31
C PRO A 129 10.11 11.94 -1.70
N LYS A 130 11.27 12.58 -1.83
CA LYS A 130 12.01 12.67 -3.11
C LYS A 130 12.55 11.32 -3.59
N ARG A 131 12.78 10.39 -2.66
CA ARG A 131 13.31 9.06 -2.95
C ARG A 131 12.41 8.02 -2.29
N THR A 132 11.98 7.07 -3.11
CA THR A 132 11.20 5.91 -2.70
C THR A 132 11.89 4.64 -3.17
N GLN A 133 11.49 3.52 -2.58
CA GLN A 133 11.99 2.19 -2.92
C GLN A 133 10.82 1.20 -2.84
N VAL A 134 10.86 0.17 -3.68
CA VAL A 134 9.98 -0.99 -3.52
C VAL A 134 10.65 -1.98 -2.58
N VAL A 135 9.96 -2.28 -1.49
CA VAL A 135 10.38 -3.31 -0.55
C VAL A 135 9.52 -4.55 -0.74
N VAL A 136 10.17 -5.69 -0.89
CA VAL A 136 9.52 -6.96 -1.23
C VAL A 136 9.71 -7.98 -0.11
N ASN A 137 8.63 -8.66 0.28
CA ASN A 137 8.72 -9.84 1.12
C ASN A 137 8.97 -11.08 0.25
N THR A 138 10.24 -11.44 0.09
CA THR A 138 10.65 -12.57 -0.76
C THR A 138 10.09 -13.91 -0.30
N ARG A 139 9.77 -14.08 0.99
CA ARG A 139 9.09 -15.29 1.49
C ARG A 139 7.68 -15.38 0.95
N MET A 140 6.95 -14.27 0.95
CA MET A 140 5.58 -14.21 0.41
C MET A 140 5.57 -14.40 -1.11
N VAL A 141 6.45 -13.71 -1.83
CA VAL A 141 6.61 -13.87 -3.29
C VAL A 141 6.83 -15.33 -3.66
N ARG A 142 7.77 -16.01 -3.01
CA ARG A 142 8.00 -17.45 -3.24
C ARG A 142 6.80 -18.32 -2.88
N SER A 143 6.09 -18.01 -1.79
CA SER A 143 4.90 -18.78 -1.38
C SER A 143 3.74 -18.70 -2.37
N LEU A 144 3.69 -17.61 -3.15
CA LEU A 144 2.72 -17.36 -4.20
C LEU A 144 3.21 -17.81 -5.58
N ALA A 145 4.37 -18.47 -5.67
CA ALA A 145 5.04 -18.83 -6.93
C ALA A 145 5.27 -17.63 -7.87
N LEU A 146 5.52 -16.46 -7.29
CA LEU A 146 5.89 -15.23 -7.99
C LEU A 146 7.41 -15.06 -7.99
N HIS A 147 7.91 -14.16 -8.85
CA HIS A 147 9.33 -13.90 -9.04
C HIS A 147 9.74 -12.55 -8.44
N PRO A 148 10.78 -12.47 -7.57
CA PRO A 148 11.21 -11.20 -6.97
C PRO A 148 11.58 -10.10 -7.98
N GLU A 149 12.11 -10.49 -9.13
CA GLU A 149 12.46 -9.62 -10.26
C GLU A 149 11.25 -8.90 -10.88
N ASP A 150 10.04 -9.40 -10.67
CA ASP A 150 8.80 -8.72 -11.12
C ASP A 150 8.52 -7.42 -10.35
N PHE A 151 9.19 -7.22 -9.19
CA PHE A 151 8.91 -6.14 -8.24
C PHE A 151 9.96 -5.02 -8.24
N THR A 152 10.67 -4.83 -9.35
CA THR A 152 11.59 -3.70 -9.50
C THR A 152 10.84 -2.44 -9.95
N LEU A 153 11.14 -1.29 -9.33
CA LEU A 153 10.77 -0.01 -9.94
C LEU A 153 11.54 0.09 -11.26
N ARG A 154 10.80 0.17 -12.37
CA ARG A 154 11.41 0.70 -13.59
C ARG A 154 11.79 2.14 -13.28
N PRO A 155 13.01 2.60 -13.61
CA PRO A 155 13.29 4.02 -13.56
C PRO A 155 12.23 4.69 -14.44
N ASP A 156 11.44 5.57 -13.83
CA ASP A 156 10.43 6.32 -14.55
C ASP A 156 11.10 7.00 -15.75
N HIS A 157 10.47 6.90 -16.93
CA HIS A 157 10.79 7.81 -18.02
C HIS A 157 10.50 9.22 -17.52
N GLU A 158 11.55 10.05 -17.42
CA GLU A 158 11.46 11.51 -17.26
C GLU A 158 10.50 12.13 -18.27
#